data_AF-A5GSU2-F1
#
_entry.id   AF-A5GSU2-F1
#
_cell.length_a   1.000
_cell.length_b   1.000
_cell.length_c   1.000
_cell.angle_alpha   90.00
_cell.angle_beta   90.00
_cell.angle_gamma   90.00
#
_symmetry.space_group_name_H-M   'P 1'
#
loop_
_entity.id
_entity.type
_entity.pdbx_description
1 polymer ?
#
loop_
_entity_poly.entity_id
_entity_poly.type
_entity_poly.pdbx_seq_one_letter_code
_entity_poly.pdbx_strand_id
1 'polypeptide(L)'
;MLAATHHEGLSAQCMCRHDAATDCCRMRLFVMRAAAASLLMAAPAAAMPGFDKLQISLEGQAQGWLQATCTYYGLGWLEPDKATQSLRRLVLLIGKDLGHQAAVEAKAAALKRDPGCQSVWPDSL
;
A
#
# COMPACT_ATOMS: atom_id res chain seq x y z
N MET A 1 19.12 -7.69 -66.11
CA MET A 1 19.18 -9.04 -65.52
C MET A 1 18.07 -9.13 -64.47
N LEU A 2 17.22 -10.16 -64.58
CA LEU A 2 16.16 -10.58 -63.63
C LEU A 2 16.75 -10.80 -62.21
N ALA A 3 16.02 -10.71 -61.09
CA ALA A 3 14.76 -11.38 -60.70
C ALA A 3 13.99 -10.52 -59.65
N ALA A 4 12.68 -10.30 -59.73
CA ALA A 4 11.54 -11.18 -59.37
C ALA A 4 11.48 -11.59 -57.88
N THR A 5 10.46 -11.13 -57.14
CA THR A 5 9.31 -11.93 -56.62
C THR A 5 8.26 -11.03 -55.94
N HIS A 6 7.05 -11.57 -55.84
CA HIS A 6 5.73 -10.93 -55.84
C HIS A 6 4.99 -11.07 -54.47
N HIS A 7 3.76 -10.55 -54.41
CA HIS A 7 2.66 -10.69 -53.41
C HIS A 7 2.69 -9.80 -52.16
N GLU A 8 1.79 -8.83 -51.96
CA GLU A 8 0.30 -8.75 -51.95
C GLU A 8 -0.20 -8.54 -50.51
N GLY A 9 -1.13 -7.59 -50.29
CA GLY A 9 -1.70 -7.36 -48.96
C GLY A 9 -2.59 -6.14 -48.76
N LEU A 10 -3.69 -6.07 -49.51
CA LEU A 10 -4.97 -5.42 -49.17
C LEU A 10 -5.05 -3.88 -49.03
N SER A 11 -5.58 -3.31 -50.11
CA SER A 11 -6.47 -2.15 -50.13
C SER A 11 -7.63 -2.32 -49.14
N ALA A 12 -7.84 -1.32 -48.28
CA ALA A 12 -9.12 -1.06 -47.63
C ALA A 12 -9.35 0.45 -47.56
N GLN A 13 -9.34 1.10 -48.73
CA GLN A 13 -10.06 2.35 -48.91
C GLN A 13 -11.55 2.00 -48.87
N CYS A 14 -12.12 1.92 -47.67
CA CYS A 14 -13.56 1.79 -47.51
C CYS A 14 -14.21 3.09 -47.99
N MET A 15 -14.78 3.01 -49.20
CA MET A 15 -15.77 3.93 -49.76
C MET A 15 -16.86 4.22 -48.71
N CYS A 16 -16.81 5.38 -48.07
CA CYS A 16 -17.95 5.91 -47.34
C CYS A 16 -18.87 6.63 -48.35
N ARG A 17 -19.93 5.92 -48.74
CA ARG A 17 -21.08 6.42 -49.50
C ARG A 17 -21.64 7.67 -48.80
N HIS A 18 -21.98 8.69 -49.60
CA HIS A 18 -22.24 10.08 -49.19
C HIS A 18 -23.30 10.29 -48.09
N ASP A 19 -24.14 9.31 -47.77
CA ASP A 19 -25.23 9.43 -46.78
C ASP A 19 -24.86 9.05 -45.34
N ALA A 20 -23.65 8.51 -45.08
CA ALA A 20 -23.19 8.10 -43.74
C ALA A 20 -22.15 9.04 -43.10
N ALA A 21 -21.90 10.21 -43.70
CA ALA A 21 -20.84 11.12 -43.25
C ALA A 21 -21.21 11.90 -41.98
N THR A 22 -22.51 12.11 -41.72
CA THR A 22 -23.00 12.96 -40.63
C THR A 22 -22.82 12.29 -39.25
N ASP A 23 -23.00 10.97 -39.17
CA ASP A 23 -22.92 10.25 -37.90
C ASP A 23 -21.49 10.00 -37.44
N CYS A 24 -20.57 9.74 -38.38
CA CYS A 24 -19.16 9.50 -38.05
C CYS A 24 -18.47 10.75 -37.50
N CYS A 25 -18.86 11.93 -38.00
CA CYS A 25 -18.33 13.21 -37.54
C CYS A 25 -18.84 13.56 -36.12
N ARG A 26 -20.10 13.24 -35.83
CA ARG A 26 -20.74 13.50 -34.54
C ARG A 26 -20.14 12.66 -33.41
N MET A 27 -19.84 11.37 -33.65
CA MET A 27 -19.19 10.51 -32.65
C MET A 27 -17.78 10.99 -32.28
N ARG A 28 -16.98 11.44 -33.25
CA ARG A 28 -15.61 11.96 -32.99
C ARG A 28 -15.63 13.23 -32.13
N LEU A 29 -16.62 14.10 -32.31
CA LEU A 29 -16.75 15.31 -31.51
C LEU A 29 -17.08 15.02 -30.03
N PHE A 30 -17.88 13.97 -29.77
CA PHE A 30 -18.19 13.53 -28.41
C PHE A 30 -16.97 12.95 -27.68
N VAL A 31 -16.14 12.16 -28.37
CA VAL A 31 -14.92 11.58 -27.78
C VAL A 31 -13.91 12.68 -27.42
N MET A 32 -13.76 13.71 -28.26
CA MET A 32 -12.85 14.83 -27.97
C MET A 32 -13.33 15.70 -26.79
N ARG A 33 -14.65 15.91 -26.63
CA ARG A 33 -15.20 16.64 -25.46
C ARG A 33 -15.07 15.85 -24.16
N ALA A 34 -15.22 14.53 -24.19
CA ALA A 34 -15.00 13.67 -23.01
C ALA A 34 -13.53 13.66 -22.56
N ALA A 35 -12.58 13.66 -23.51
CA ALA A 35 -11.15 13.72 -23.20
C ALA A 35 -10.75 15.04 -22.52
N ALA A 36 -11.30 16.18 -22.97
CA ALA A 36 -11.01 17.49 -22.38
C ALA A 36 -11.56 17.67 -20.96
N ALA A 37 -12.72 17.06 -20.65
CA ALA A 37 -13.28 17.08 -19.30
C ALA A 37 -12.49 16.20 -18.30
N SER A 38 -11.72 15.22 -18.80
CA SER A 38 -10.97 14.26 -17.97
C SER A 38 -9.67 14.83 -17.41
N LEU A 39 -9.15 15.93 -17.97
CA LEU A 39 -7.89 16.56 -17.55
C LEU A 39 -8.05 17.57 -16.40
N LEU A 40 -9.27 17.87 -15.97
CA LEU A 40 -9.57 18.81 -14.87
C LEU A 40 -9.75 18.14 -13.51
N MET A 41 -9.66 16.80 -13.44
CA MET A 41 -9.53 16.09 -12.17
C MET A 41 -8.05 15.98 -11.80
N ALA A 42 -7.37 17.12 -11.68
CA ALA A 42 -6.16 17.19 -10.88
C ALA A 42 -6.58 16.84 -9.45
N ALA A 43 -6.38 15.57 -9.07
CA ALA A 43 -6.55 15.13 -7.70
C ALA A 43 -5.84 16.15 -6.80
N PRO A 44 -6.51 16.67 -5.75
CA PRO A 44 -5.85 17.62 -4.86
C PRO A 44 -4.58 16.94 -4.40
N ALA A 45 -3.44 17.61 -4.60
CA ALA A 45 -2.17 17.20 -4.05
C ALA A 45 -2.43 16.85 -2.59
N ALA A 46 -2.43 15.56 -2.27
CA ALA A 46 -2.73 15.07 -0.95
C ALA A 46 -1.70 15.72 -0.03
N ALA A 47 -2.13 16.72 0.73
CA ALA A 47 -1.34 17.29 1.81
C ALA A 47 -0.88 16.09 2.64
N MET A 48 0.43 15.86 2.69
CA MET A 48 1.00 14.78 3.48
C MET A 48 0.31 14.82 4.85
N PRO A 49 -0.34 13.73 5.29
CA PRO A 49 -1.01 13.73 6.59
C PRO A 49 -0.03 14.26 7.62
N GLY A 50 -0.47 15.23 8.44
CA GLY A 50 0.40 15.86 9.43
C GLY A 50 1.18 14.78 10.18
N PHE A 51 2.51 14.94 10.22
CA PHE A 51 3.43 13.92 10.73
C PHE A 51 3.02 13.39 12.11
N ASP A 52 2.41 14.24 12.95
CA ASP A 52 1.87 13.88 14.26
C ASP A 52 0.77 12.79 14.18
N LYS A 53 -0.16 12.89 13.23
CA LYS A 53 -1.24 11.90 13.05
C LYS A 53 -0.68 10.57 12.56
N LEU A 54 0.37 10.61 11.73
CA LEU A 54 1.06 9.41 11.26
C LEU A 54 1.86 8.75 12.40
N GLN A 55 2.53 9.55 13.23
CA GLN A 55 3.29 9.10 14.40
C GLN A 55 2.38 8.43 15.43
N ILE A 56 1.24 9.05 15.77
CA ILE A 56 0.24 8.44 16.67
C ILE A 56 -0.29 7.11 16.11
N SER A 57 -0.52 7.03 14.80
CA SER A 57 -0.97 5.80 14.17
C SER A 57 0.10 4.70 14.23
N LEU A 58 1.36 5.05 13.99
CA LEU A 58 2.49 4.13 14.10
C LEU A 58 2.71 3.65 15.54
N GLU A 59 2.64 4.56 16.52
CA GLU A 59 2.72 4.22 17.95
C GLU A 59 1.57 3.29 18.39
N GLY A 60 0.34 3.60 17.97
CA GLY A 60 -0.82 2.77 18.28
C GLY A 60 -0.72 1.37 17.67
N GLN A 61 -0.27 1.26 16.43
CA GLN A 61 -0.05 -0.05 15.78
C GLN A 61 1.06 -0.83 16.47
N ALA A 62 2.20 -0.18 16.72
CA ALA A 62 3.34 -0.76 17.42
C ALA A 62 2.95 -1.36 18.78
N GLN A 63 2.25 -0.58 19.60
CA GLN A 63 1.75 -1.03 20.90
C GLN A 63 0.74 -2.16 20.76
N GLY A 64 -0.17 -2.07 19.78
CA GLY A 64 -1.16 -3.11 19.50
C GLY A 64 -0.54 -4.45 19.17
N TRP A 65 0.52 -4.48 18.35
CA TRP A 65 1.23 -5.71 18.00
C TRP A 65 1.96 -6.34 19.19
N LEU A 66 2.59 -5.54 20.05
CA LEU A 66 3.21 -6.05 21.29
C LEU A 66 2.17 -6.66 22.22
N GLN A 67 1.06 -5.96 22.43
CA GLN A 67 -0.04 -6.42 23.27
C GLN A 67 -0.66 -7.72 22.73
N ALA A 68 -0.90 -7.81 21.42
CA ALA A 68 -1.43 -9.01 20.78
C ALA A 68 -0.47 -10.20 20.94
N THR A 69 0.84 -9.97 20.75
CA THR A 69 1.86 -11.01 20.91
C THR A 69 1.88 -11.54 22.34
N CYS A 70 1.84 -10.66 23.34
CA CYS A 70 1.76 -11.05 24.75
C CYS A 70 0.47 -11.81 25.09
N THR A 71 -0.67 -11.38 24.54
CA THR A 71 -1.95 -12.09 24.72
C THR A 71 -1.90 -13.48 24.10
N TYR A 72 -1.41 -13.63 22.86
CA TYR A 72 -1.30 -14.94 22.21
C TYR A 72 -0.35 -15.88 22.95
N TYR A 73 0.75 -15.36 23.49
CA TYR A 73 1.62 -16.14 24.36
C TYR A 73 0.90 -16.57 25.65
N GLY A 74 0.21 -15.65 26.33
CA GLY A 74 -0.54 -15.97 27.56
C GLY A 74 -1.67 -16.98 27.34
N LEU A 75 -2.26 -17.02 26.15
CA LEU A 75 -3.25 -18.02 25.74
C LEU A 75 -2.63 -19.36 25.30
N GLY A 76 -1.31 -19.45 25.21
CA GLY A 76 -0.61 -20.64 24.71
C GLY A 76 -0.72 -20.86 23.20
N TRP A 77 -1.15 -19.84 22.44
CA TRP A 77 -1.28 -19.90 20.98
C TRP A 77 0.04 -19.63 20.26
N LEU A 78 1.02 -19.08 20.99
CA LEU A 78 2.35 -18.76 20.47
C LEU A 78 3.40 -19.41 21.36
N GLU A 79 4.29 -20.20 20.77
CA GLU A 79 5.38 -20.85 21.50
C GLU A 79 6.37 -19.81 22.05
N PRO A 80 7.04 -20.09 23.20
CA PRO A 80 7.94 -19.14 23.85
C PRO A 80 9.02 -18.55 22.92
N ASP A 81 9.65 -19.38 22.09
CA ASP A 81 10.70 -18.95 21.16
C ASP A 81 10.14 -18.02 20.08
N LYS A 82 8.94 -18.31 19.57
CA LYS A 82 8.25 -17.49 18.56
C LYS A 82 7.78 -16.18 19.15
N ALA A 83 7.32 -16.19 20.40
CA ALA A 83 6.96 -15.00 21.15
C ALA A 83 8.19 -14.10 21.33
N THR A 84 9.30 -14.67 21.82
CA THR A 84 10.56 -13.94 22.04
C THR A 84 11.09 -13.33 20.74
N GLN A 85 11.10 -14.10 19.65
CA GLN A 85 11.54 -13.61 18.34
C GLN A 85 10.64 -12.48 17.81
N SER A 86 9.32 -12.63 17.93
CA SER A 86 8.35 -11.63 17.47
C SER A 86 8.45 -10.35 18.28
N LEU A 87 8.53 -10.45 19.61
CA LEU A 87 8.75 -9.31 20.51
C LEU A 87 10.06 -8.60 20.18
N ARG A 88 11.18 -9.32 20.03
CA ARG A 88 12.46 -8.71 19.61
C ARG A 88 12.31 -7.91 18.33
N ARG A 89 11.69 -8.48 17.30
CA ARG A 89 11.48 -7.80 16.01
C ARG A 89 10.64 -6.54 16.18
N LEU A 90 9.52 -6.63 16.89
CA LEU A 90 8.61 -5.51 17.10
C LEU A 90 9.32 -4.38 17.86
N VAL A 91 10.01 -4.68 18.94
CA VAL A 91 10.68 -3.66 19.75
C VAL A 91 11.83 -3.01 18.97
N LEU A 92 12.56 -3.75 18.13
CA LEU A 92 13.56 -3.17 17.21
C LEU A 92 12.93 -2.26 16.14
N LEU A 93 11.80 -2.66 15.56
CA LEU A 93 11.07 -1.83 14.59
C LEU A 93 10.56 -0.54 15.23
N ILE A 94 10.01 -0.62 16.43
CA ILE A 94 9.58 0.55 17.21
C ILE A 94 10.77 1.46 17.50
N GLY A 95 11.88 0.88 17.97
CA GLY A 95 13.11 1.63 18.24
C GLY A 95 13.65 2.36 17.01
N LYS A 96 13.54 1.73 15.84
CA LYS A 96 13.97 2.30 14.55
C LYS A 96 13.04 3.43 14.07
N ASP A 97 11.74 3.20 14.11
CA ASP A 97 10.76 4.08 13.44
C ASP A 97 10.24 5.19 14.36
N LEU A 98 10.21 4.95 15.68
CA LEU A 98 9.66 5.84 16.71
C LEU A 98 10.70 6.26 17.77
N GLY A 99 11.87 5.63 17.78
CA GLY A 99 12.94 5.92 18.72
C GLY A 99 12.99 4.98 19.93
N HIS A 100 14.15 4.94 20.58
CA HIS A 100 14.40 4.03 21.71
C HIS A 100 13.43 4.21 22.87
N GLN A 101 13.09 5.47 23.20
CA GLN A 101 12.18 5.78 24.29
C GLN A 101 10.77 5.22 24.04
N ALA A 102 10.27 5.32 22.80
CA ALA A 102 8.98 4.74 22.43
C ALA A 102 8.97 3.21 22.59
N ALA A 103 10.09 2.54 22.29
CA ALA A 103 10.23 1.10 22.49
C ALA A 103 10.20 0.70 23.98
N VAL A 104 10.83 1.50 24.84
CA VAL A 104 10.81 1.32 26.30
C VAL A 104 9.41 1.53 26.87
N GLU A 105 8.71 2.59 26.44
CA GLU A 105 7.34 2.89 26.88
C GLU A 105 6.35 1.84 26.40
N ALA A 106 6.47 1.40 25.15
CA ALA A 106 5.63 0.34 24.59
C ALA A 106 5.83 -1.00 25.31
N LYS A 107 7.08 -1.33 25.69
CA LYS A 107 7.39 -2.46 26.57
C LYS A 107 6.68 -2.32 27.92
N ALA A 108 6.84 -1.18 28.59
CA ALA A 108 6.23 -0.95 29.89
C ALA A 108 4.70 -1.06 29.83
N ALA A 109 4.08 -0.51 28.77
CA ALA A 109 2.64 -0.61 28.55
C ALA A 109 2.17 -2.06 28.33
N ALA A 110 2.88 -2.83 27.51
CA ALA A 110 2.55 -4.23 27.25
C ALA A 110 2.68 -5.10 28.52
N LEU A 111 3.77 -4.93 29.28
CA LEU A 111 4.01 -5.69 30.52
C LEU A 111 3.06 -5.29 31.65
N LYS A 112 2.66 -4.01 31.72
CA LYS A 112 1.63 -3.56 32.67
C LYS A 112 0.29 -4.24 32.43
N ARG A 113 -0.06 -4.49 31.16
CA ARG A 113 -1.28 -5.19 30.77
C ARG A 113 -1.16 -6.70 31.00
N ASP A 114 -0.05 -7.31 30.58
CA ASP A 114 0.19 -8.75 30.63
C ASP A 114 1.54 -9.07 31.33
N PRO A 115 1.59 -9.13 32.68
CA PRO A 115 2.85 -9.32 33.41
C PRO A 115 3.56 -10.64 33.10
N GLY A 116 2.81 -11.69 32.76
CA GLY A 116 3.37 -13.00 32.40
C GLY A 116 4.24 -12.97 31.14
N CYS A 117 4.06 -11.95 30.28
CA CYS A 117 4.86 -11.76 29.07
C CYS A 117 6.33 -11.41 29.37
N GLN A 118 6.66 -11.03 30.61
CA GLN A 118 8.03 -10.77 31.05
C GLN A 118 8.96 -11.97 30.85
N SER A 119 8.43 -13.20 30.94
CA SER A 119 9.20 -14.44 30.81
C SER A 119 9.73 -14.70 29.39
N VAL A 120 9.11 -14.12 28.38
CA VAL A 120 9.50 -14.23 26.95
C VAL A 120 10.00 -12.92 26.38
N TRP A 121 10.20 -11.92 27.24
CA TRP A 121 10.67 -10.62 26.80
C TRP A 121 12.15 -10.71 26.43
N PRO A 122 12.61 -10.15 25.30
CA PRO A 122 14.02 -10.17 24.94
C PRO A 122 14.88 -9.43 25.98
N ASP A 123 15.96 -10.07 26.44
CA ASP A 123 16.89 -9.56 27.46
C ASP A 123 17.65 -8.28 27.04
N SER A 124 17.81 -8.08 25.74
CA SER A 124 18.49 -6.92 25.18
C SER A 124 17.86 -6.51 23.85
N LEU A 125 17.75 -5.19 23.66
CA LEU A 125 17.54 -4.56 22.36
C LEU A 125 18.87 -4.26 21.70
#